data_AF-A0A8S3BUC7-F1
#
_entry.id   AF-A0A8S3BUC7-F1
#
_cell.length_a   1.000
_cell.length_b   1.000
_cell.length_c   1.000
_cell.angle_alpha   90.00
_cell.angle_beta   90.00
_cell.angle_gamma   90.00
#
_symmetry.space_group_name_H-M   'P 1'
#
loop_
_entity.id
_entity.type
_entity.pdbx_description
1 polymer ?
#
loop_
_entity_poly.entity_id
_entity_poly.type
_entity_poly.pdbx_seq_one_letter_code
_entity_poly.pdbx_strand_id
1 'polypeptide(L)'
;DPMGKRTIGVLTKLDMMGKGYNAREVLLNKVVVLERGFIGVVLRGQRVDDFGRTSKELDIPGALENERQFFQNDPAYRDIADRLGVPYLQRSLSLQLTDHILKCLPELQRELQSRYRDLSKEVAEYQASAMFETSSTFDTKALVGLTHELHENFDTALQGTHLKESDLKTLTGGARIANIFRERFPFELVKTELQDKDMRNQTIVAIKNIRGFRAGLFTPDEAFEYIVQMQISKFEDPVMKCVDMVVSELLSIIHEATNKMKRYPLLKQATEELLTQYLREREYATKQACSAYVQTQLSYINTNNEDFIGFAG
;
A
#
# COMPACT_ATOMS: atom_id res chain seq x y z
N ASP A 1 -7.14 33.28 3.90
CA ASP A 1 -7.00 33.40 5.36
C ASP A 1 -8.32 33.90 5.93
N PRO A 2 -9.25 32.99 6.28
CA PRO A 2 -10.61 33.37 6.67
C PRO A 2 -10.69 34.23 7.93
N MET A 3 -9.64 34.20 8.77
CA MET A 3 -9.57 34.95 10.03
C MET A 3 -8.72 36.23 9.92
N GLY A 4 -8.12 36.53 8.76
CA GLY A 4 -7.33 37.75 8.55
C GLY A 4 -6.09 37.90 9.44
N LYS A 5 -5.57 36.80 9.99
CA LYS A 5 -4.42 36.77 10.92
C LYS A 5 -3.07 37.02 10.26
N ARG A 6 -2.95 36.70 8.97
CA ARG A 6 -1.75 36.86 8.14
C ARG A 6 -2.00 37.79 6.94
N THR A 7 -3.01 38.66 7.03
CA THR A 7 -3.41 39.58 5.96
C THR A 7 -3.26 41.03 6.41
N ILE A 8 -2.54 41.83 5.62
CA ILE A 8 -2.37 43.27 5.82
C ILE A 8 -3.20 43.98 4.76
N GLY A 9 -4.09 44.87 5.18
CA GLY A 9 -4.88 45.67 4.26
C GLY A 9 -4.09 46.88 3.78
N VAL A 10 -3.96 47.07 2.46
CA VAL A 10 -3.35 48.28 1.89
C VAL A 10 -4.39 48.96 1.00
N LEU A 11 -4.76 50.18 1.35
CA LEU A 11 -5.70 51.00 0.58
C LEU A 11 -4.92 52.02 -0.23
N THR A 12 -5.14 52.02 -1.54
CA THR A 12 -4.50 52.96 -2.47
C THR A 12 -5.53 53.89 -3.09
N LYS A 13 -5.06 54.95 -3.75
CA LYS A 13 -5.90 55.92 -4.50
C LYS A 13 -6.93 56.65 -3.63
N LEU A 14 -6.56 56.94 -2.38
CA LEU A 14 -7.39 57.71 -1.45
C LEU A 14 -7.65 59.15 -1.93
N ASP A 15 -6.80 59.64 -2.84
CA ASP A 15 -6.93 60.92 -3.50
C ASP A 15 -8.03 60.94 -4.58
N MET A 16 -8.31 59.81 -5.24
CA MET A 16 -9.27 59.71 -6.35
C MET A 16 -10.72 59.49 -5.90
N MET A 17 -11.00 59.62 -4.61
CA MET A 17 -12.34 59.38 -4.08
C MET A 17 -13.30 60.53 -4.39
N GLY A 18 -14.57 60.19 -4.68
CA GLY A 18 -15.60 61.17 -5.01
C GLY A 18 -15.87 62.15 -3.85
N LYS A 19 -16.18 63.41 -4.18
CA LYS A 19 -16.49 64.44 -3.17
C LYS A 19 -17.64 63.96 -2.26
N GLY A 20 -17.33 63.75 -0.97
CA GLY A 20 -18.26 63.28 0.05
C GLY A 20 -18.05 61.83 0.51
N TYR A 21 -17.19 61.05 -0.15
CA TYR A 21 -16.85 59.68 0.26
C TYR A 21 -15.47 59.62 0.91
N ASN A 22 -15.35 58.95 2.05
CA ASN A 22 -14.09 58.70 2.73
C ASN A 22 -13.95 57.21 3.10
N ALA A 23 -12.71 56.72 3.21
CA ALA A 23 -12.39 55.32 3.51
C ALA A 23 -11.99 55.19 4.99
N ARG A 24 -12.40 56.17 5.81
CA ARG A 24 -11.98 56.30 7.20
C ARG A 24 -12.42 55.09 8.02
N GLU A 25 -13.64 54.61 7.83
CA GLU A 25 -14.15 53.45 8.57
C GLU A 25 -13.39 52.15 8.24
N VAL A 26 -12.88 52.03 7.01
CA VAL A 26 -12.04 50.89 6.61
C VAL A 26 -10.63 51.02 7.18
N LEU A 27 -10.03 52.22 7.16
CA LEU A 27 -8.73 52.49 7.77
C LEU A 27 -8.74 52.34 9.30
N LEU A 28 -9.85 52.65 9.95
CA LEU A 28 -10.08 52.41 11.38
C LEU A 28 -10.46 50.96 11.69
N ASN A 29 -10.40 50.05 10.70
CA ASN A 29 -10.65 48.62 10.86
C ASN A 29 -12.07 48.29 11.38
N LYS A 30 -13.08 49.12 11.04
CA LYS A 30 -14.46 48.97 11.53
C LYS A 30 -15.38 48.19 10.58
N VAL A 31 -15.11 48.22 9.27
CA VAL A 31 -15.94 47.58 8.24
C VAL A 31 -15.50 46.15 7.98
N VAL A 32 -14.21 45.98 7.68
CA VAL A 32 -13.54 44.68 7.56
C VAL A 32 -12.50 44.65 8.64
N VAL A 33 -12.51 43.62 9.50
CA VAL A 33 -11.57 43.51 10.62
C VAL A 33 -10.40 42.61 10.21
N LEU A 34 -9.22 43.20 10.05
CA LEU A 34 -7.95 42.49 9.88
C LEU A 34 -7.13 42.59 11.16
N GLU A 35 -6.48 41.49 11.57
CA GLU A 35 -5.65 41.47 12.79
C GLU A 35 -4.43 42.40 12.65
N ARG A 36 -3.95 42.59 11.41
CA ARG A 36 -2.82 43.47 11.08
C ARG A 36 -3.25 44.86 10.59
N GLY A 37 -4.56 45.14 10.58
CA GLY A 37 -5.15 46.43 10.23
C GLY A 37 -5.03 46.82 8.76
N PHE A 38 -5.39 48.08 8.49
CA PHE A 38 -5.33 48.71 7.17
C PHE A 38 -4.37 49.91 7.19
N ILE A 39 -3.62 50.07 6.10
CA ILE A 39 -2.71 51.20 5.90
C ILE A 39 -3.08 51.87 4.58
N GLY A 40 -3.37 53.16 4.64
CA GLY A 40 -3.68 53.99 3.48
C GLY A 40 -2.41 54.57 2.87
N VAL A 41 -2.31 54.54 1.54
CA VAL A 41 -1.16 55.01 0.78
C VAL A 41 -1.62 55.81 -0.43
N VAL A 42 -0.97 56.94 -0.69
CA VAL A 42 -1.16 57.72 -1.91
C VAL A 42 0.07 57.53 -2.79
N LEU A 43 -0.12 56.79 -3.88
CA LEU A 43 0.94 56.49 -4.83
C LEU A 43 0.97 57.51 -5.97
N ARG A 44 2.10 57.56 -6.70
CA ARG A 44 2.25 58.40 -7.90
C ARG A 44 1.20 58.02 -8.96
N GLY A 45 0.31 58.97 -9.30
CA GLY A 45 -0.79 58.79 -10.24
C GLY A 45 -0.70 59.68 -11.48
N GLN A 46 -1.73 59.64 -12.33
CA GLN A 46 -1.89 60.51 -13.52
C GLN A 46 -2.46 61.90 -13.20
N ARG A 47 -2.55 62.27 -11.92
CA ARG A 47 -3.11 63.55 -11.54
C ARG A 47 -2.13 64.67 -11.85
N VAL A 48 -2.65 65.70 -12.51
CA VAL A 48 -1.94 66.91 -12.89
C VAL A 48 -2.07 67.89 -11.71
N ASP A 49 -0.97 68.48 -11.28
CA ASP A 49 -0.98 69.56 -10.28
C ASP A 49 -1.60 70.85 -10.87
N ASP A 50 -1.87 71.86 -10.03
CA ASP A 50 -2.40 73.17 -10.47
C ASP A 50 -1.46 73.92 -11.45
N PHE A 51 -0.26 73.38 -11.72
CA PHE A 51 0.78 73.93 -12.59
C PHE A 51 1.05 73.06 -13.84
N GLY A 52 0.23 72.05 -14.14
CA GLY A 52 0.31 71.28 -15.39
C GLY A 52 1.28 70.09 -15.39
N ARG A 53 1.88 69.71 -14.26
CA ARG A 53 2.83 68.59 -14.12
C ARG A 53 2.13 67.33 -13.62
N THR A 54 2.49 66.19 -14.18
CA THR A 54 1.90 64.90 -13.80
C THR A 54 2.63 64.34 -12.57
N SER A 55 1.93 63.66 -11.64
CA SER A 55 2.57 63.03 -10.45
C SER A 55 3.65 61.98 -10.77
N LYS A 56 3.84 61.62 -12.05
CA LYS A 56 4.94 60.80 -12.58
C LYS A 56 6.28 61.55 -12.74
N GLU A 57 6.24 62.87 -12.84
CA GLU A 57 7.41 63.73 -13.06
C GLU A 57 8.02 64.23 -11.74
N LEU A 58 7.39 63.91 -10.60
CA LEU A 58 7.89 64.21 -9.27
C LEU A 58 8.91 63.18 -8.79
N ASP A 59 9.99 63.68 -8.19
CA ASP A 59 10.99 62.86 -7.52
C ASP A 59 10.37 62.11 -6.32
N ILE A 60 10.93 60.94 -5.97
CA ILE A 60 10.45 60.08 -4.89
C ILE A 60 10.26 60.84 -3.56
N PRO A 61 11.22 61.66 -3.08
CA PRO A 61 11.02 62.47 -1.88
C PRO A 61 9.90 63.51 -2.01
N GLY A 62 9.70 64.09 -3.21
CA GLY A 62 8.59 65.02 -3.46
C GLY A 62 7.22 64.33 -3.41
N ALA A 63 7.14 63.08 -3.88
CA ALA A 63 5.91 62.29 -3.78
C ALA A 63 5.56 61.91 -2.32
N LEU A 64 6.57 61.61 -1.50
CA LEU A 64 6.38 61.33 -0.07
C LEU A 64 5.92 62.57 0.70
N GLU A 65 6.45 63.74 0.35
CA GLU A 65 6.03 65.01 0.97
C GLU A 65 4.61 65.38 0.56
N ASN A 66 4.23 65.18 -0.72
CA ASN A 66 2.85 65.36 -1.17
C ASN A 66 1.88 64.40 -0.49
N GLU A 67 2.27 63.14 -0.31
CA GLU A 67 1.49 62.16 0.46
C GLU A 67 1.29 62.63 1.92
N ARG A 68 2.36 63.11 2.56
CA ARG A 68 2.31 63.65 3.92
C ARG A 68 1.37 64.85 4.01
N GLN A 69 1.47 65.79 3.07
CA GLN A 69 0.61 66.97 3.02
C GLN A 69 -0.85 66.60 2.77
N PHE A 70 -1.14 65.63 1.90
CA PHE A 70 -2.49 65.12 1.67
C PHE A 70 -3.13 64.62 2.97
N PHE A 71 -2.44 63.73 3.70
CA PHE A 71 -2.98 63.18 4.94
C PHE A 71 -3.08 64.19 6.09
N GLN A 72 -2.23 65.23 6.09
CA GLN A 72 -2.29 66.31 7.10
C GLN A 72 -3.38 67.35 6.82
N ASN A 73 -3.65 67.63 5.54
CA ASN A 73 -4.60 68.65 5.12
C ASN A 73 -6.03 68.11 5.00
N ASP A 74 -6.22 66.81 4.74
CA ASP A 74 -7.55 66.21 4.64
C ASP A 74 -8.22 66.10 6.04
N PRO A 75 -9.36 66.79 6.28
CA PRO A 75 -10.06 66.75 7.55
C PRO A 75 -10.53 65.35 7.96
N ALA A 76 -10.68 64.41 7.01
CA ALA A 76 -11.10 63.04 7.28
C ALA A 76 -9.97 62.11 7.76
N TYR A 77 -8.70 62.46 7.54
CA TYR A 77 -7.56 61.59 7.85
C TYR A 77 -6.50 62.23 8.77
N ARG A 78 -6.60 63.53 9.05
CA ARG A 78 -5.63 64.30 9.84
C ARG A 78 -5.29 63.71 11.21
N ASP A 79 -6.25 63.11 11.91
CA ASP A 79 -6.08 62.48 13.22
C ASP A 79 -5.39 61.11 13.16
N ILE A 80 -5.33 60.48 11.99
CA ILE A 80 -4.69 59.18 11.76
C ILE A 80 -3.47 59.27 10.85
N ALA A 81 -3.06 60.47 10.43
CA ALA A 81 -1.98 60.71 9.48
C ALA A 81 -0.64 60.06 9.89
N ASP A 82 -0.35 59.97 11.19
CA ASP A 82 0.89 59.34 11.72
C ASP A 82 0.96 57.81 11.47
N ARG A 83 -0.18 57.18 11.21
CA ARG A 83 -0.33 55.73 10.95
C ARG A 83 -0.58 55.42 9.46
N LEU A 84 -0.41 56.40 8.59
CA LEU A 84 -0.66 56.30 7.16
C LEU A 84 0.61 56.62 6.35
N GLY A 85 0.54 56.30 5.06
CA GLY A 85 1.58 56.58 4.07
C GLY A 85 2.61 55.48 3.88
N VAL A 86 3.39 55.63 2.80
CA VAL A 86 4.47 54.71 2.43
C VAL A 86 5.50 54.52 3.56
N PRO A 87 5.95 55.57 4.28
CA PRO A 87 6.98 55.42 5.32
C PRO A 87 6.49 54.61 6.53
N TYR A 88 5.20 54.68 6.86
CA TYR A 88 4.60 53.87 7.91
C TYR A 88 4.40 52.42 7.44
N LEU A 89 3.91 52.23 6.21
CA LEU A 89 3.76 50.91 5.60
C LEU A 89 5.09 50.14 5.58
N GLN A 90 6.17 50.78 5.13
CA GLN A 90 7.49 50.15 5.06
C GLN A 90 7.97 49.68 6.44
N ARG A 91 7.89 50.55 7.46
CA ARG A 91 8.26 50.20 8.85
C ARG A 91 7.40 49.07 9.40
N SER A 92 6.09 49.11 9.17
CA SER A 92 5.15 48.08 9.63
C SER A 92 5.41 46.73 8.96
N LEU A 93 5.68 46.71 7.64
CA LEU A 93 6.01 45.49 6.91
C LEU A 93 7.34 44.88 7.39
N SER A 94 8.37 45.70 7.59
CA SER A 94 9.66 45.23 8.12
C SER A 94 9.50 44.60 9.50
N LEU A 95 8.78 45.26 10.42
CA LEU A 95 8.58 44.74 11.76
C LEU A 95 7.78 43.43 11.75
N GLN A 96 6.71 43.36 10.96
CA GLN A 96 5.89 42.15 10.87
C GLN A 96 6.63 40.98 10.21
N LEU A 97 7.48 41.26 9.22
CA LEU A 97 8.31 40.24 8.58
C LEU A 97 9.34 39.70 9.58
N THR A 98 10.03 40.57 10.33
CA THR A 98 11.00 40.16 11.35
C THR A 98 10.36 39.34 12.45
N ASP A 99 9.22 39.77 12.99
CA ASP A 99 8.47 39.01 14.01
C ASP A 99 8.01 37.65 13.48
N HIS A 100 7.54 37.60 12.23
CA HIS A 100 7.14 36.34 11.62
C HIS A 100 8.32 35.37 11.42
N ILE A 101 9.46 35.87 10.94
CA ILE A 101 10.69 35.07 10.79
C ILE A 101 11.11 34.51 12.14
N LEU A 102 11.15 35.34 13.20
CA LEU A 102 11.55 34.91 14.53
C LEU A 102 10.60 33.86 15.14
N LYS A 103 9.30 33.94 14.84
CA LYS A 103 8.30 32.95 15.28
C LYS A 103 8.42 31.62 14.54
N CYS A 104 8.73 31.65 13.24
CA CYS A 104 8.84 30.45 12.41
C CYS A 104 10.21 29.75 12.53
N LEU A 105 11.27 30.47 12.90
CA LEU A 105 12.63 29.93 12.96
C LEU A 105 12.79 28.71 13.89
N PRO A 106 12.23 28.68 15.12
CA PRO A 106 12.40 27.55 16.03
C PRO A 106 11.68 26.29 15.55
N GLU A 107 10.54 26.46 14.88
CA GLU A 107 9.78 25.35 14.30
C GLU A 107 10.49 24.79 13.08
N LEU A 108 10.95 25.66 12.17
CA LEU A 108 11.76 25.26 11.02
C LEU A 108 13.05 24.56 11.44
N GLN A 109 13.72 25.04 12.49
CA GLN A 109 14.91 24.40 13.04
C GLN A 109 14.60 22.99 13.57
N ARG A 110 13.49 22.81 14.30
CA ARG A 110 13.05 21.49 14.77
C ARG A 110 12.74 20.55 13.62
N GLU A 111 12.03 21.02 12.59
CA GLU A 111 11.69 20.23 11.41
C GLU A 111 12.94 19.81 10.64
N LEU A 112 13.88 20.73 10.42
CA LEU A 112 15.16 20.45 9.77
C LEU A 112 15.99 19.45 10.58
N GLN A 113 16.05 19.59 11.91
CA GLN A 113 16.75 18.64 12.77
C GLN A 113 16.11 17.25 12.74
N SER A 114 14.78 17.16 12.70
CA SER A 114 14.09 15.87 12.55
C SER A 114 14.45 15.22 11.22
N ARG A 115 14.28 15.95 10.11
CA ARG A 115 14.60 15.44 8.76
C ARG A 115 16.08 15.05 8.64
N TYR A 116 16.98 15.83 9.23
CA TYR A 116 18.41 15.51 9.23
C TYR A 116 18.70 14.21 9.98
N ARG A 117 18.06 13.96 11.13
CA ARG A 117 18.23 12.71 11.89
C ARG A 117 17.72 11.51 11.11
N ASP A 118 16.53 11.61 10.50
CA ASP A 118 15.94 10.52 9.72
C ASP A 118 16.84 10.17 8.53
N LEU A 119 17.29 11.20 7.79
CA LEU A 119 18.17 11.01 6.64
C LEU A 119 19.56 10.51 7.04
N SER A 120 20.10 10.97 8.18
CA SER A 120 21.39 10.50 8.70
C SER A 120 21.33 9.04 9.13
N LYS A 121 20.20 8.56 9.65
CA LYS A 121 19.99 7.15 9.96
C LYS A 121 20.00 6.30 8.69
N GLU A 122 19.25 6.72 7.67
CA GLU A 122 19.22 6.05 6.37
C GLU A 122 20.62 6.03 5.71
N VAL A 123 21.34 7.15 5.72
CA VAL A 123 22.72 7.24 5.21
C VAL A 123 23.67 6.33 5.99
N ALA A 124 23.54 6.22 7.31
CA ALA A 124 24.36 5.31 8.11
C ALA A 124 24.08 3.84 7.76
N GLU A 125 22.82 3.47 7.51
CA GLU A 125 22.45 2.13 7.02
C GLU A 125 23.08 1.85 5.64
N TYR A 126 23.06 2.83 4.74
CA TYR A 126 23.72 2.72 3.43
C TYR A 126 25.25 2.66 3.55
N GLN A 127 25.88 3.49 4.38
CA GLN A 127 27.33 3.48 4.59
C GLN A 127 27.81 2.21 5.27
N ALA A 128 27.07 1.69 6.25
CA ALA A 128 27.33 0.38 6.82
C ALA A 128 27.21 -0.74 5.77
N SER A 129 26.40 -0.55 4.74
CA SER A 129 26.32 -1.46 3.59
C SER A 129 27.45 -1.25 2.57
N ALA A 130 27.87 0.00 2.33
CA ALA A 130 28.79 0.39 1.25
C ALA A 130 30.28 0.38 1.67
N MET A 131 30.62 0.67 2.93
CA MET A 131 32.00 0.61 3.42
C MET A 131 32.57 -0.82 3.43
N PHE A 132 31.75 -1.83 3.17
CA PHE A 132 32.15 -3.23 3.07
C PHE A 132 32.28 -3.75 1.63
N GLU A 133 31.92 -2.96 0.60
CA GLU A 133 31.98 -3.35 -0.83
C GLU A 133 33.42 -3.53 -1.38
N THR A 134 34.46 -3.17 -0.61
CA THR A 134 35.87 -3.28 -1.06
C THR A 134 36.55 -4.61 -0.74
N SER A 135 35.88 -5.56 -0.07
CA SER A 135 36.46 -6.87 0.26
C SER A 135 35.59 -8.04 -0.24
N SER A 136 36.18 -8.97 -1.01
CA SER A 136 35.50 -10.17 -1.53
C SER A 136 34.89 -11.09 -0.45
N THR A 137 35.27 -10.89 0.81
CA THR A 137 34.74 -11.59 1.98
C THR A 137 33.39 -11.05 2.46
N PHE A 138 32.98 -9.87 2.01
CA PHE A 138 31.67 -9.29 2.32
C PHE A 138 30.57 -9.83 1.42
N ASP A 139 30.81 -9.97 0.11
CA ASP A 139 29.83 -10.50 -0.84
C ASP A 139 29.33 -11.89 -0.41
N THR A 140 30.24 -12.71 0.11
CA THR A 140 29.91 -14.03 0.66
C THR A 140 29.13 -13.95 1.97
N LYS A 141 29.47 -13.05 2.89
CA LYS A 141 28.72 -12.85 4.15
C LYS A 141 27.33 -12.27 3.91
N ALA A 142 27.20 -11.29 3.02
CA ALA A 142 25.93 -10.68 2.64
C ALA A 142 25.02 -11.72 1.97
N LEU A 143 25.56 -12.53 1.05
CA LEU A 143 24.82 -13.60 0.40
C LEU A 143 24.34 -14.66 1.42
N VAL A 144 25.19 -15.07 2.35
CA VAL A 144 24.81 -15.98 3.44
C VAL A 144 23.73 -15.36 4.33
N GLY A 145 23.87 -14.09 4.70
CA GLY A 145 22.89 -13.37 5.50
C GLY A 145 21.52 -13.29 4.83
N LEU A 146 21.48 -12.92 3.54
CA LEU A 146 20.26 -12.87 2.74
C LEU A 146 19.62 -14.25 2.57
N THR A 147 20.45 -15.28 2.39
CA THR A 147 19.98 -16.67 2.26
C THR A 147 19.36 -17.15 3.59
N HIS A 148 20.01 -16.84 4.72
CA HIS A 148 19.48 -17.17 6.04
C HIS A 148 18.18 -16.42 6.32
N GLU A 149 18.11 -15.13 5.97
CA GLU A 149 16.89 -14.34 6.09
C GLU A 149 15.74 -14.91 5.23
N LEU A 150 16.02 -15.37 4.01
CA LEU A 150 15.01 -16.07 3.20
C LEU A 150 14.52 -17.35 3.85
N HIS A 151 15.42 -18.16 4.41
CA HIS A 151 15.04 -19.38 5.11
C HIS A 151 14.13 -19.08 6.31
N GLU A 152 14.52 -18.15 7.17
CA GLU A 152 13.72 -17.73 8.34
C GLU A 152 12.34 -17.20 7.93
N ASN A 153 12.28 -16.41 6.85
CA ASN A 153 11.02 -15.88 6.34
C ASN A 153 10.11 -16.98 5.76
N PHE A 154 10.70 -17.95 5.05
CA PHE A 154 9.97 -19.09 4.52
C PHE A 154 9.39 -19.95 5.65
N ASP A 155 10.21 -20.26 6.67
CA ASP A 155 9.80 -21.02 7.84
C ASP A 155 8.71 -20.29 8.63
N THR A 156 8.87 -18.97 8.82
CA THR A 156 7.86 -18.12 9.46
C THR A 156 6.52 -18.17 8.72
N ALA A 157 6.54 -18.07 7.39
CA ALA A 157 5.32 -18.11 6.57
C ALA A 157 4.66 -19.50 6.59
N LEU A 158 5.45 -20.57 6.72
CA LEU A 158 4.94 -21.94 6.83
C LEU A 158 4.40 -22.26 8.24
N GLN A 159 5.04 -21.75 9.30
CA GLN A 159 4.63 -22.01 10.68
C GLN A 159 3.52 -21.05 11.15
N GLY A 160 3.39 -19.87 10.54
CA GLY A 160 2.39 -18.87 10.91
C GLY A 160 2.69 -18.14 12.23
N THR A 161 3.96 -18.05 12.63
CA THR A 161 4.40 -17.49 13.93
C THR A 161 4.33 -15.96 14.00
N HIS A 162 4.28 -15.26 12.86
CA HIS A 162 4.26 -13.80 12.80
C HIS A 162 3.02 -13.28 12.06
N LEU A 163 1.94 -13.04 12.83
CA LEU A 163 0.71 -12.42 12.34
C LEU A 163 0.92 -10.91 12.11
N LYS A 164 0.74 -10.45 10.88
CA LYS A 164 0.58 -9.02 10.57
C LYS A 164 -0.90 -8.67 10.53
N GLU A 165 -1.21 -7.40 10.74
CA GLU A 165 -2.59 -6.88 10.67
C GLU A 165 -3.22 -7.08 9.26
N SER A 166 -2.39 -7.18 8.21
CA SER A 166 -2.81 -7.54 6.84
C SER A 166 -3.34 -8.97 6.71
N ASP A 167 -2.88 -9.87 7.58
CA ASP A 167 -3.08 -11.33 7.47
C ASP A 167 -4.41 -11.76 8.11
N LEU A 168 -5.12 -10.83 8.76
CA LEU A 168 -6.44 -11.05 9.35
C LEU A 168 -7.57 -11.23 8.31
N LYS A 169 -7.30 -10.94 7.03
CA LYS A 169 -8.33 -10.95 5.97
C LYS A 169 -8.43 -12.28 5.23
N THR A 170 -7.34 -13.03 5.14
CA THR A 170 -7.26 -14.26 4.32
C THR A 170 -6.27 -15.22 4.95
N LEU A 171 -6.56 -16.52 4.92
CA LEU A 171 -5.60 -17.54 5.29
C LEU A 171 -4.40 -17.51 4.33
N THR A 172 -3.19 -17.48 4.88
CA THR A 172 -1.93 -17.45 4.12
C THR A 172 -0.99 -18.56 4.58
N GLY A 173 -0.09 -18.96 3.70
CA GLY A 173 1.02 -19.83 4.01
C GLY A 173 0.59 -21.18 4.56
N GLY A 174 1.17 -21.56 5.71
CA GLY A 174 0.88 -22.84 6.35
C GLY A 174 -0.58 -23.04 6.74
N ALA A 175 -1.28 -21.98 7.16
CA ALA A 175 -2.70 -22.07 7.52
C ALA A 175 -3.57 -22.42 6.30
N ARG A 176 -3.22 -21.88 5.13
CA ARG A 176 -3.91 -22.20 3.87
C ARG A 176 -3.61 -23.62 3.40
N ILE A 177 -2.38 -24.10 3.55
CA ILE A 177 -2.02 -25.51 3.28
C ILE A 177 -2.81 -26.45 4.20
N ALA A 178 -2.88 -26.14 5.50
CA ALA A 178 -3.65 -26.93 6.45
C ALA A 178 -5.14 -26.97 6.08
N ASN A 179 -5.69 -25.84 5.62
CA ASN A 179 -7.07 -25.77 5.14
C ASN A 179 -7.31 -26.62 3.87
N ILE A 180 -6.34 -26.62 2.94
CA ILE A 180 -6.41 -27.47 1.75
C ILE A 180 -6.57 -28.95 2.15
N PHE A 181 -5.76 -29.42 3.10
CA PHE A 181 -5.83 -30.81 3.55
C PHE A 181 -7.05 -31.13 4.41
N ARG A 182 -7.50 -30.22 5.27
CA ARG A 182 -8.57 -30.49 6.25
C ARG A 182 -9.98 -30.23 5.74
N GLU A 183 -10.16 -29.24 4.87
CA GLU A 183 -11.49 -28.87 4.39
C GLU A 183 -11.63 -29.15 2.89
N ARG A 184 -10.70 -28.62 2.09
CA ARG A 184 -10.88 -28.63 0.63
C ARG A 184 -10.74 -30.02 0.02
N PHE A 185 -9.73 -30.78 0.43
CA PHE A 185 -9.48 -32.11 -0.11
C PHE A 185 -10.60 -33.10 0.27
N PRO A 186 -11.01 -33.23 1.54
CA PRO A 186 -12.18 -34.04 1.89
C PRO A 186 -13.46 -33.64 1.15
N PHE A 187 -13.69 -32.34 0.97
CA PHE A 187 -14.83 -31.86 0.18
C PHE A 187 -14.79 -32.33 -1.28
N GLU A 188 -13.63 -32.28 -1.95
CA GLU A 188 -13.51 -32.77 -3.33
C GLU A 188 -13.68 -34.30 -3.39
N LEU A 189 -13.24 -35.06 -2.38
CA LEU A 189 -13.48 -36.51 -2.32
C LEU A 189 -14.98 -36.84 -2.23
N VAL A 190 -15.71 -36.23 -1.28
CA VAL A 190 -17.16 -36.45 -1.11
C VAL A 190 -17.94 -35.99 -2.34
N LYS A 191 -17.52 -34.89 -2.98
CA LYS A 191 -18.15 -34.41 -4.20
C LYS A 191 -18.04 -35.43 -5.34
N THR A 192 -16.92 -36.13 -5.47
CA THR A 192 -16.73 -37.21 -6.45
C THR A 192 -17.70 -38.37 -6.19
N GLU A 193 -17.93 -38.74 -4.93
CA GLU A 193 -18.90 -39.80 -4.55
C GLU A 193 -20.36 -39.43 -4.88
N LEU A 194 -20.75 -38.17 -4.63
CA LEU A 194 -22.14 -37.70 -4.82
C LEU A 194 -22.59 -37.59 -6.29
N GLN A 195 -21.65 -37.64 -7.24
CA GLN A 195 -21.97 -37.59 -8.67
C GLN A 195 -22.53 -38.90 -9.22
N ASP A 196 -22.46 -40.00 -8.45
CA ASP A 196 -22.78 -41.34 -8.93
C ASP A 196 -24.24 -41.77 -8.65
N LYS A 197 -25.19 -40.99 -9.17
CA LYS A 197 -26.63 -41.28 -9.05
C LYS A 197 -27.07 -42.60 -9.69
N ASP A 198 -26.26 -43.14 -10.60
CA ASP A 198 -26.54 -44.35 -11.38
C ASP A 198 -25.74 -45.59 -10.97
N MET A 199 -25.01 -45.55 -9.84
CA MET A 199 -24.16 -46.67 -9.40
C MET A 199 -24.93 -47.99 -9.36
N ARG A 200 -26.18 -47.98 -8.86
CA ARG A 200 -27.04 -49.17 -8.82
C ARG A 200 -27.32 -49.77 -10.20
N ASN A 201 -27.58 -48.92 -11.20
CA ASN A 201 -27.82 -49.37 -12.58
C ASN A 201 -26.52 -49.94 -13.17
N GLN A 202 -25.38 -49.28 -12.94
CA GLN A 202 -24.07 -49.75 -13.40
C GLN A 202 -23.71 -51.10 -12.78
N THR A 203 -23.96 -51.31 -11.48
CA THR A 203 -23.77 -52.61 -10.82
C THR A 203 -24.63 -53.70 -11.44
N ILE A 204 -25.92 -53.44 -11.68
CA ILE A 204 -26.83 -54.42 -12.31
C ILE A 204 -26.35 -54.78 -13.71
N VAL A 205 -25.91 -53.80 -14.50
CA VAL A 205 -25.38 -54.00 -15.85
C VAL A 205 -24.07 -54.79 -15.81
N ALA A 206 -23.15 -54.44 -14.91
CA ALA A 206 -21.88 -55.15 -14.74
C ALA A 206 -22.09 -56.63 -14.38
N ILE A 207 -22.99 -56.92 -13.43
CA ILE A 207 -23.34 -58.31 -13.05
C ILE A 207 -23.91 -59.07 -14.25
N LYS A 208 -24.81 -58.46 -15.02
CA LYS A 208 -25.41 -59.09 -16.21
C LYS A 208 -24.36 -59.38 -17.28
N ASN A 209 -23.46 -58.43 -17.54
CA ASN A 209 -22.41 -58.57 -18.55
C ASN A 209 -21.40 -59.67 -18.17
N ILE A 210 -20.97 -59.73 -16.90
CA ILE A 210 -20.02 -60.75 -16.42
C ILE A 210 -20.66 -62.14 -16.41
N ARG A 211 -21.93 -62.25 -16.02
CA ARG A 211 -22.67 -63.53 -16.11
C ARG A 211 -22.80 -64.03 -17.55
N GLY A 212 -22.92 -63.11 -18.52
CA GLY A 212 -23.07 -63.45 -19.93
C GLY A 212 -24.30 -64.32 -20.19
N PHE A 213 -24.14 -65.39 -20.97
CA PHE A 213 -25.22 -66.31 -21.33
C PHE A 213 -25.56 -67.36 -20.25
N ARG A 214 -24.82 -67.41 -19.14
CA ARG A 214 -24.98 -68.42 -18.10
C ARG A 214 -26.01 -67.98 -17.06
N ALA A 215 -26.87 -68.90 -16.62
CA ALA A 215 -27.73 -68.69 -15.46
C ALA A 215 -26.92 -68.91 -14.17
N GLY A 216 -26.56 -67.83 -13.47
CA GLY A 216 -25.81 -67.88 -12.21
C GLY A 216 -26.73 -67.81 -10.98
N LEU A 217 -26.51 -68.70 -10.01
CA LEU A 217 -27.19 -68.65 -8.70
C LEU A 217 -26.63 -67.56 -7.78
N PHE A 218 -25.36 -67.19 -7.91
CA PHE A 218 -24.67 -66.22 -7.07
C PHE A 218 -24.21 -64.98 -7.86
N THR A 219 -23.95 -63.87 -7.17
CA THR A 219 -23.35 -62.66 -7.75
C THR A 219 -21.85 -62.88 -7.95
N PRO A 220 -21.29 -62.66 -9.16
CA PRO A 220 -19.85 -62.83 -9.38
C PRO A 220 -19.02 -61.80 -8.59
N ASP A 221 -17.94 -62.26 -7.95
CA ASP A 221 -17.01 -61.39 -7.21
C ASP A 221 -16.31 -60.38 -8.14
N GLU A 222 -16.04 -60.78 -9.39
CA GLU A 222 -15.50 -59.94 -10.46
C GLU A 222 -16.33 -58.67 -10.69
N ALA A 223 -17.66 -58.74 -10.50
CA ALA A 223 -18.55 -57.59 -10.67
C ALA A 223 -18.40 -56.59 -9.52
N PHE A 224 -18.17 -57.09 -8.30
CA PHE A 224 -17.87 -56.26 -7.15
C PHE A 224 -16.50 -55.60 -7.32
N GLU A 225 -15.45 -56.37 -7.65
CA GLU A 225 -14.10 -55.85 -7.86
C GLU A 225 -14.06 -54.77 -8.94
N TYR A 226 -14.72 -55.01 -10.08
CA TYR A 226 -14.77 -54.05 -11.18
C TYR A 226 -15.41 -52.71 -10.77
N ILE A 227 -16.55 -52.77 -10.06
CA ILE A 227 -17.24 -51.55 -9.62
C ILE A 227 -16.41 -50.79 -8.59
N VAL A 228 -15.77 -51.50 -7.65
CA VAL A 228 -14.90 -50.88 -6.63
C VAL A 228 -13.68 -50.23 -7.28
N GLN A 229 -13.00 -50.92 -8.21
CA GLN A 229 -11.89 -50.35 -8.98
C GLN A 229 -12.31 -49.11 -9.76
N MET A 230 -13.49 -49.13 -10.38
CA MET A 230 -14.03 -47.98 -11.08
C MET A 230 -14.33 -46.79 -10.15
N GLN A 231 -14.68 -47.02 -8.87
CA GLN A 231 -14.81 -45.93 -7.90
C GLN A 231 -13.45 -45.41 -7.45
N ILE A 232 -12.51 -46.32 -7.14
CA ILE A 232 -11.18 -45.95 -6.65
C ILE A 232 -10.44 -45.09 -7.68
N SER A 233 -10.56 -45.40 -8.98
CA SER A 233 -9.88 -44.65 -10.05
C SER A 233 -10.34 -43.19 -10.14
N LYS A 234 -11.58 -42.87 -9.77
CA LYS A 234 -12.08 -41.49 -9.75
C LYS A 234 -11.40 -40.61 -8.70
N PHE A 235 -10.73 -41.20 -7.71
CA PHE A 235 -9.97 -40.44 -6.71
C PHE A 235 -8.61 -39.93 -7.21
N GLU A 236 -8.15 -40.35 -8.38
CA GLU A 236 -6.88 -39.85 -8.93
C GLU A 236 -6.92 -38.33 -9.17
N ASP A 237 -7.97 -37.83 -9.83
CA ASP A 237 -8.15 -36.41 -10.12
C ASP A 237 -8.15 -35.49 -8.87
N PRO A 238 -8.97 -35.74 -7.82
CA PRO A 238 -8.96 -34.90 -6.62
C PRO A 238 -7.63 -34.96 -5.87
N VAL A 239 -6.91 -36.09 -5.91
CA VAL A 239 -5.57 -36.21 -5.32
C VAL A 239 -4.58 -35.33 -6.09
N MET A 240 -4.57 -35.38 -7.43
CA MET A 240 -3.70 -34.52 -8.25
C MET A 240 -3.99 -33.04 -8.01
N LYS A 241 -5.28 -32.68 -7.96
CA LYS A 241 -5.72 -31.32 -7.69
C LYS A 241 -5.29 -30.83 -6.30
N CYS A 242 -5.28 -31.71 -5.29
CA CYS A 242 -4.76 -31.39 -3.97
C CYS A 242 -3.28 -31.00 -4.02
N VAL A 243 -2.46 -31.77 -4.74
CA VAL A 243 -1.05 -31.46 -4.94
C VAL A 243 -0.88 -30.10 -5.64
N ASP A 244 -1.65 -29.84 -6.69
CA ASP A 244 -1.62 -28.56 -7.41
C ASP A 244 -1.94 -27.36 -6.51
N MET A 245 -2.96 -27.47 -5.66
CA MET A 245 -3.34 -26.42 -4.73
C MET A 245 -2.23 -26.13 -3.71
N VAL A 246 -1.57 -27.17 -3.19
CA VAL A 246 -0.45 -27.02 -2.25
C VAL A 246 0.75 -26.37 -2.93
N VAL A 247 1.11 -26.82 -4.15
CA VAL A 247 2.22 -26.24 -4.92
C VAL A 247 1.96 -24.77 -5.25
N SER A 248 0.73 -24.40 -5.60
CA SER A 248 0.36 -23.01 -5.84
C SER A 248 0.56 -22.14 -4.60
N GLU A 249 0.25 -22.65 -3.40
CA GLU A 249 0.45 -21.90 -2.17
C GLU A 249 1.95 -21.78 -1.83
N LEU A 250 2.72 -22.86 -2.00
CA LEU A 250 4.17 -22.85 -1.80
C LEU A 250 4.87 -21.84 -2.74
N LEU A 251 4.44 -21.73 -3.99
CA LEU A 251 4.94 -20.70 -4.92
C LEU A 251 4.64 -19.28 -4.43
N SER A 252 3.44 -19.06 -3.86
CA SER A 252 3.08 -17.76 -3.27
C SER A 252 3.99 -17.41 -2.09
N ILE A 253 4.30 -18.40 -1.24
CA ILE A 253 5.22 -18.22 -0.10
C ILE A 253 6.64 -17.89 -0.59
N ILE A 254 7.14 -18.61 -1.61
CA ILE A 254 8.45 -18.33 -2.21
C ILE A 254 8.50 -16.88 -2.70
N HIS A 255 7.48 -16.44 -3.44
CA HIS A 255 7.42 -15.07 -3.96
C HIS A 255 7.40 -14.01 -2.85
N GLU A 256 6.65 -14.24 -1.77
CA GLU A 256 6.63 -13.32 -0.62
C GLU A 256 7.97 -13.29 0.12
N ALA A 257 8.60 -14.45 0.31
CA ALA A 257 9.91 -14.56 0.97
C ALA A 257 11.01 -13.86 0.16
N THR A 258 11.05 -14.06 -1.16
CA THR A 258 12.05 -13.41 -2.04
C THR A 258 11.79 -11.91 -2.20
N ASN A 259 10.57 -11.43 -1.99
CA ASN A 259 10.24 -10.00 -2.05
C ASN A 259 10.97 -9.14 -1.00
N LYS A 260 11.56 -9.73 0.05
CA LYS A 260 12.44 -9.01 0.98
C LYS A 260 13.86 -8.79 0.41
N MET A 261 14.27 -9.55 -0.61
CA MET A 261 15.53 -9.35 -1.35
C MET A 261 15.43 -8.31 -2.47
N LYS A 262 14.40 -7.46 -2.51
CA LYS A 262 14.21 -6.45 -3.58
C LYS A 262 15.43 -5.54 -3.81
N ARG A 263 16.27 -5.37 -2.78
CA ARG A 263 17.54 -4.63 -2.87
C ARG A 263 18.52 -5.24 -3.90
N TYR A 264 18.48 -6.55 -4.12
CA TYR A 264 19.33 -7.29 -5.05
C TYR A 264 18.48 -7.98 -6.11
N PRO A 265 18.03 -7.27 -7.17
CA PRO A 265 17.04 -7.78 -8.11
C PRO A 265 17.50 -9.00 -8.90
N LEU A 266 18.77 -9.06 -9.29
CA LEU A 266 19.35 -10.21 -9.99
C LEU A 266 19.41 -11.47 -9.10
N LEU A 267 19.80 -11.29 -7.83
CA LEU A 267 19.82 -12.38 -6.86
C LEU A 267 18.40 -12.89 -6.60
N LYS A 268 17.44 -11.97 -6.37
CA LYS A 268 16.04 -12.30 -6.19
C LYS A 268 15.53 -13.17 -7.35
N GLN A 269 15.74 -12.73 -8.58
CA GLN A 269 15.29 -13.46 -9.77
C GLN A 269 15.93 -14.85 -9.84
N ALA A 270 17.25 -14.95 -9.70
CA ALA A 270 17.95 -16.23 -9.75
C ALA A 270 17.48 -17.20 -8.64
N THR A 271 17.25 -16.69 -7.43
CA THR A 271 16.74 -17.50 -6.31
C THR A 271 15.31 -17.95 -6.53
N GLU A 272 14.43 -17.08 -7.04
CA GLU A 272 13.03 -17.40 -7.32
C GLU A 272 12.92 -18.44 -8.45
N GLU A 273 13.73 -18.33 -9.50
CA GLU A 273 13.82 -19.30 -10.59
C GLU A 273 14.29 -20.67 -10.07
N LEU A 274 15.37 -20.70 -9.27
CA LEU A 274 15.92 -21.94 -8.70
C LEU A 274 14.91 -22.66 -7.80
N LEU A 275 14.27 -21.94 -6.89
CA LEU A 275 13.28 -22.49 -5.97
C LEU A 275 12.03 -22.98 -6.70
N THR A 276 11.59 -22.22 -7.72
CA THR A 276 10.46 -22.62 -8.58
C THR A 276 10.78 -23.90 -9.33
N GLN A 277 11.96 -24.00 -9.94
CA GLN A 277 12.38 -25.22 -10.63
C GLN A 277 12.41 -26.42 -9.68
N TYR A 278 13.05 -26.27 -8.51
CA TYR A 278 13.11 -27.32 -7.50
C TYR A 278 11.70 -27.77 -7.07
N LEU A 279 10.78 -26.83 -6.86
CA LEU A 279 9.42 -27.15 -6.48
C LEU A 279 8.67 -27.91 -7.59
N ARG A 280 8.88 -27.57 -8.87
CA ARG A 280 8.29 -28.29 -10.01
C ARG A 280 8.82 -29.72 -10.14
N GLU A 281 10.11 -29.93 -9.90
CA GLU A 281 10.69 -31.28 -9.86
C GLU A 281 10.07 -32.12 -8.73
N ARG A 282 9.87 -31.52 -7.55
CA ARG A 282 9.21 -32.17 -6.41
C ARG A 282 7.72 -32.40 -6.63
N GLU A 283 7.01 -31.48 -7.29
CA GLU A 283 5.62 -31.65 -7.71
C GLU A 283 5.47 -32.91 -8.57
N TYR A 284 6.32 -33.06 -9.59
CA TYR A 284 6.26 -34.20 -10.50
C TYR A 284 6.47 -35.53 -9.75
N ALA A 285 7.52 -35.62 -8.92
CA ALA A 285 7.79 -36.81 -8.12
C ALA A 285 6.64 -37.14 -7.13
N THR A 286 6.03 -36.10 -6.54
CA THR A 286 4.90 -36.28 -5.60
C THR A 286 3.67 -36.79 -6.33
N LYS A 287 3.33 -36.22 -7.49
CA LYS A 287 2.21 -36.69 -8.33
C LYS A 287 2.40 -38.15 -8.75
N GLN A 288 3.61 -38.55 -9.14
CA GLN A 288 3.90 -39.96 -9.43
C GLN A 288 3.67 -40.87 -8.22
N ALA A 289 4.15 -40.47 -7.03
CA ALA A 289 3.96 -41.24 -5.81
C ALA A 289 2.46 -41.36 -5.44
N CYS A 290 1.70 -40.28 -5.59
CA CYS A 290 0.25 -40.28 -5.38
C CYS A 290 -0.47 -41.19 -6.39
N SER A 291 -0.14 -41.13 -7.68
CA SER A 291 -0.72 -42.04 -8.69
C SER A 291 -0.38 -43.50 -8.37
N ALA A 292 0.88 -43.79 -8.04
CA ALA A 292 1.30 -45.14 -7.65
C ALA A 292 0.54 -45.66 -6.41
N TYR A 293 0.24 -44.79 -5.46
CA TYR A 293 -0.60 -45.15 -4.31
C TYR A 293 -2.01 -45.54 -4.74
N VAL A 294 -2.65 -44.75 -5.61
CA VAL A 294 -3.98 -45.09 -6.17
C VAL A 294 -3.94 -46.40 -6.95
N GLN A 295 -2.91 -46.61 -7.78
CA GLN A 295 -2.73 -47.87 -8.53
C GLN A 295 -2.55 -49.08 -7.60
N THR A 296 -1.90 -48.89 -6.45
CA THR A 296 -1.78 -49.95 -5.43
C THR A 296 -3.17 -50.33 -4.88
N GLN A 297 -4.03 -49.34 -4.61
CA GLN A 297 -5.41 -49.59 -4.17
C GLN A 297 -6.26 -50.27 -5.26
N LEU A 298 -6.00 -50.00 -6.54
CA LEU A 298 -6.67 -50.67 -7.66
C LEU A 298 -6.22 -52.13 -7.85
N SER A 299 -4.96 -52.42 -7.50
CA SER A 299 -4.34 -53.73 -7.76
C SER A 299 -4.86 -54.84 -6.85
N TYR A 300 -5.33 -54.50 -5.64
CA TYR A 300 -5.82 -55.49 -4.69
C TYR A 300 -6.88 -54.92 -3.76
N ILE A 301 -8.06 -55.54 -3.75
CA ILE A 301 -9.16 -55.20 -2.85
C ILE A 301 -9.13 -56.18 -1.67
N ASN A 302 -8.79 -55.68 -0.48
CA ASN A 302 -8.73 -56.51 0.72
C ASN A 302 -10.12 -56.69 1.35
N THR A 303 -10.78 -57.81 1.05
CA THR A 303 -12.06 -58.20 1.68
C THR A 303 -11.92 -58.74 3.10
N ASN A 304 -10.70 -58.95 3.61
CA ASN A 304 -10.44 -59.36 5.00
C ASN A 304 -10.25 -58.16 5.95
N ASN A 305 -10.48 -56.93 5.48
CA ASN A 305 -10.37 -55.74 6.31
C ASN A 305 -11.43 -55.77 7.44
N GLU A 306 -11.04 -55.41 8.68
CA GLU A 306 -11.93 -55.42 9.85
C GLU A 306 -13.16 -54.51 9.67
N ASP A 307 -13.03 -53.45 8.89
CA ASP A 307 -14.11 -52.51 8.58
C ASP A 307 -15.00 -52.98 7.40
N PHE A 308 -14.60 -54.03 6.68
CA PHE A 308 -15.38 -54.59 5.57
C PHE A 308 -16.42 -55.58 6.10
N ILE A 309 -17.64 -55.08 6.31
CA ILE A 309 -18.79 -55.91 6.68
C ILE A 309 -19.41 -56.52 5.41
N GLY A 310 -18.84 -57.64 4.95
CA GLY A 310 -19.35 -58.45 3.85
C GLY A 310 -19.27 -59.95 4.21
N PHE A 311 -20.15 -60.76 3.60
CA PHE A 311 -20.30 -62.23 3.79
C PHE A 311 -19.47 -62.82 4.94
N ALA A 312 -19.93 -62.60 6.17
CA ALA A 312 -19.43 -63.35 7.31
C ALA A 312 -19.79 -64.82 7.10
N GLY A 313 -18.77 -65.65 6.87
CA GLY A 313 -18.85 -67.08 7.15
C GLY A 313 -18.92 -67.32 8.64
#